data_AF-A0A914Q807-F1
#
_entry.id   AF-A0A914Q807-F1
#
_cell.length_a   1.000
_cell.length_b   1.000
_cell.length_c   1.000
_cell.angle_alpha   90.00
_cell.angle_beta   90.00
_cell.angle_gamma   90.00
#
_symmetry.space_group_name_H-M   'P 1'
#
loop_
_entity.id
_entity.type
_entity.pdbx_description
1 polymer ?
#
loop_
_entity_poly.entity_id
_entity_poly.type
_entity_poly.pdbx_seq_one_letter_code
_entity_poly.pdbx_strand_id
1 'polypeptide(L)'
;MNHSQAEEYCIKEFNGIISPIYVSINDTYEVMERYFWWSKSNMNTERIRFGARYYFVGYDRTDGALYTKYEHTEALIKDVDMDIWNRSFPQDTTKFFASYETYDPLYPSIHPAIDHYISINPKSLKWSNANISEKIPFVCEVPRFPKVYCESGWRLHMKSRSCFKLHDVSLHYKEAAMNCRELKSNLASINDKTENELALRIIKSTPRQGDKYVWFGLRHEASRSHNAPQAPKDKTSEAYGEYFKTYLGYNVDGTPVSNFTYFGKDQPNGILLQKENCFVYHFEFEGNWKREWHDYNCESTFAWSLCRKMASTIPYKQ
;
A
#
# COMPACT_ATOMS: atom_id res chain seq x y z
N MET A 1 -18.47 -8.57 -28.36
CA MET A 1 -17.15 -9.25 -28.31
C MET A 1 -17.29 -10.49 -27.42
N ASN A 2 -16.52 -11.56 -27.58
CA ASN A 2 -16.46 -12.65 -26.58
C ASN A 2 -15.35 -12.37 -25.54
N HIS A 3 -15.23 -13.19 -24.49
CA HIS A 3 -14.22 -13.00 -23.42
C HIS A 3 -12.79 -12.84 -23.97
N SER A 4 -12.30 -13.84 -24.73
CA SER A 4 -10.92 -13.87 -25.23
C SER A 4 -10.63 -12.69 -26.17
N GLN A 5 -11.59 -12.28 -26.99
CA GLN A 5 -11.47 -11.08 -27.84
C GLN A 5 -11.45 -9.79 -27.02
N ALA A 6 -12.21 -9.70 -25.92
CA ALA A 6 -12.23 -8.53 -25.04
C ALA A 6 -10.92 -8.40 -24.26
N GLU A 7 -10.33 -9.53 -23.86
CA GLU A 7 -9.00 -9.61 -23.29
C GLU A 7 -7.91 -9.17 -24.28
N GLU A 8 -7.92 -9.70 -25.50
CA GLU A 8 -7.02 -9.28 -26.58
C GLU A 8 -7.15 -7.76 -26.85
N TYR A 9 -8.38 -7.23 -26.92
CA TYR A 9 -8.65 -5.81 -27.10
C TYR A 9 -8.11 -4.95 -25.94
N CYS A 10 -8.40 -5.30 -24.69
CA CYS A 10 -7.89 -4.54 -23.53
C CYS A 10 -6.36 -4.54 -23.43
N ILE A 11 -5.72 -5.64 -23.81
CA ILE A 11 -4.25 -5.75 -23.86
C ILE A 11 -3.69 -4.92 -25.01
N LYS A 12 -4.26 -5.03 -26.21
CA LYS A 12 -3.78 -4.39 -27.45
C LYS A 12 -3.96 -2.87 -27.43
N GLU A 13 -5.14 -2.36 -27.09
CA GLU A 13 -5.45 -0.92 -27.20
C GLU A 13 -5.00 -0.10 -25.98
N PHE A 14 -4.87 -0.73 -24.80
CA PHE A 14 -4.58 -0.01 -23.54
C PHE A 14 -3.36 -0.50 -22.76
N ASN A 15 -2.66 -1.55 -23.22
CA ASN A 15 -1.55 -2.19 -22.48
C ASN A 15 -1.95 -2.62 -21.03
N GLY A 16 -3.23 -2.92 -20.86
CA GLY A 16 -3.88 -3.16 -19.58
C GLY A 16 -3.63 -4.56 -19.00
N ILE A 17 -4.31 -4.86 -17.90
CA ILE A 17 -4.57 -6.22 -17.43
C ILE A 17 -6.07 -6.26 -17.16
N ILE A 18 -6.77 -7.32 -17.57
CA ILE A 18 -8.16 -7.51 -17.13
C ILE A 18 -8.18 -7.84 -15.64
N SER A 19 -8.77 -6.94 -14.85
CA SER A 19 -9.51 -7.31 -13.65
C SER A 19 -10.96 -7.57 -14.11
N PRO A 20 -11.47 -8.82 -14.09
CA PRO A 20 -12.66 -9.17 -14.86
C PRO A 20 -13.95 -8.62 -14.24
N ILE A 21 -14.41 -7.49 -14.79
CA ILE A 21 -15.69 -6.84 -14.49
C ILE A 21 -16.46 -6.68 -15.81
N TYR A 22 -17.32 -7.65 -16.11
CA TYR A 22 -18.23 -7.57 -17.26
C TYR A 22 -19.46 -6.75 -16.90
N VAL A 23 -20.13 -6.13 -17.87
CA VAL A 23 -21.24 -5.21 -17.58
C VAL A 23 -22.48 -5.61 -18.38
N SER A 24 -23.51 -6.12 -17.71
CA SER A 24 -24.74 -6.57 -18.38
C SER A 24 -25.75 -5.42 -18.47
N ILE A 25 -26.06 -4.98 -19.69
CA ILE A 25 -26.92 -3.82 -19.97
C ILE A 25 -28.13 -4.23 -20.80
N ASN A 26 -29.31 -4.30 -20.18
CA ASN A 26 -30.55 -4.56 -20.90
C ASN A 26 -31.11 -3.27 -21.54
N ASP A 27 -31.00 -3.23 -22.86
CA ASP A 27 -31.94 -2.69 -23.85
C ASP A 27 -32.48 -1.24 -23.73
N THR A 28 -31.75 -0.32 -23.08
CA THR A 28 -31.91 1.13 -23.36
C THR A 28 -30.56 1.85 -23.44
N TYR A 29 -30.33 2.59 -24.52
CA TYR A 29 -29.14 3.43 -24.72
C TYR A 29 -29.37 4.85 -24.15
N GLU A 30 -28.84 5.11 -22.96
CA GLU A 30 -28.58 6.48 -22.47
C GLU A 30 -27.18 6.49 -21.81
N VAL A 31 -26.43 7.58 -21.96
CA VAL A 31 -24.99 7.62 -21.64
C VAL A 31 -24.70 8.50 -20.41
N MET A 32 -24.06 7.91 -19.40
CA MET A 32 -23.37 8.57 -18.25
C MET A 32 -21.93 7.95 -18.02
N GLU A 33 -21.23 8.16 -16.88
CA GLU A 33 -19.83 8.72 -16.86
C GLU A 33 -18.86 8.32 -15.65
N ARG A 34 -17.83 8.97 -14.98
CA ARG A 34 -17.21 10.35 -14.70
C ARG A 34 -15.65 10.44 -14.63
N TYR A 35 -15.11 11.67 -14.44
CA TYR A 35 -13.81 11.99 -13.79
C TYR A 35 -13.79 11.84 -12.24
N PHE A 36 -12.74 12.31 -11.52
CA PHE A 36 -12.51 12.09 -10.06
C PHE A 36 -11.85 13.27 -9.33
N TRP A 37 -12.16 13.40 -8.03
CA TRP A 37 -11.53 14.30 -7.04
C TRP A 37 -11.49 13.65 -5.64
N TRP A 38 -10.96 14.35 -4.63
CA TRP A 38 -11.00 13.95 -3.22
C TRP A 38 -11.66 15.02 -2.33
N SER A 39 -12.24 14.63 -1.19
CA SER A 39 -12.75 15.55 -0.16
C SER A 39 -12.73 14.89 1.22
N LYS A 40 -12.47 15.66 2.28
CA LYS A 40 -12.34 15.20 3.67
C LYS A 40 -13.51 15.73 4.49
N SER A 41 -14.45 14.87 4.90
CA SER A 41 -15.66 15.27 5.64
C SER A 41 -15.61 14.87 7.13
N ASN A 42 -15.56 15.89 8.01
CA ASN A 42 -15.56 15.81 9.49
C ASN A 42 -14.39 15.08 10.17
N MET A 43 -14.06 15.54 11.38
CA MET A 43 -12.83 15.13 12.09
C MET A 43 -12.99 13.86 12.96
N ASN A 44 -14.22 13.40 13.21
CA ASN A 44 -14.50 12.41 14.26
C ASN A 44 -14.77 10.97 13.75
N THR A 45 -14.58 10.70 12.44
CA THR A 45 -14.68 9.34 11.87
C THR A 45 -13.67 9.15 10.74
N GLU A 46 -12.81 8.15 10.82
CA GLU A 46 -11.90 7.78 9.73
C GLU A 46 -12.63 7.06 8.57
N ARG A 47 -13.42 7.79 7.79
CA ARG A 47 -14.12 7.27 6.62
C ARG A 47 -13.49 7.80 5.32
N ILE A 48 -12.78 6.93 4.62
CA ILE A 48 -12.25 7.21 3.28
C ILE A 48 -13.31 6.84 2.25
N ARG A 49 -13.66 7.78 1.35
CA ARG A 49 -14.50 7.48 0.18
C ARG A 49 -13.60 7.10 -0.99
N PHE A 50 -13.92 6.00 -1.65
CA PHE A 50 -13.23 5.54 -2.86
C PHE A 50 -14.10 5.76 -4.10
N GLY A 51 -13.45 5.93 -5.25
CA GLY A 51 -14.10 6.07 -6.55
C GLY A 51 -13.16 5.65 -7.68
N ALA A 52 -13.66 4.82 -8.60
CA ALA A 52 -12.90 4.23 -9.70
C ALA A 52 -13.39 4.77 -11.06
N ARG A 53 -12.44 5.04 -11.98
CA ARG A 53 -12.76 5.48 -13.35
C ARG A 53 -12.83 4.25 -14.23
N TYR A 54 -14.03 3.93 -14.68
CA TYR A 54 -14.27 2.89 -15.66
C TYR A 54 -14.28 3.50 -17.06
N TYR A 55 -13.74 2.77 -18.04
CA TYR A 55 -13.84 3.10 -19.45
C TYR A 55 -14.76 2.09 -20.10
N PHE A 56 -15.92 2.54 -20.57
CA PHE A 56 -16.91 1.71 -21.25
C PHE A 56 -16.73 1.87 -22.76
N VAL A 57 -16.55 0.77 -23.48
CA VAL A 57 -16.55 0.77 -24.95
C VAL A 57 -17.92 0.28 -25.43
N GLY A 58 -18.71 1.19 -25.99
CA GLY A 58 -19.99 0.87 -26.59
C GLY A 58 -19.84 0.22 -27.96
N TYR A 59 -20.76 -0.67 -28.30
CA TYR A 59 -20.88 -1.25 -29.64
C TYR A 59 -22.35 -1.18 -30.05
N ASP A 60 -22.65 -0.38 -31.08
CA ASP A 60 -24.02 -0.32 -31.60
C ASP A 60 -24.28 -1.56 -32.48
N ARG A 61 -25.46 -2.15 -32.32
CA ARG A 61 -25.88 -3.33 -33.09
C ARG A 61 -26.42 -2.99 -34.49
N THR A 62 -26.66 -1.73 -34.81
CA THR A 62 -27.37 -1.30 -36.02
C THR A 62 -26.47 -0.93 -37.18
N ASP A 63 -25.30 -0.33 -36.93
CA ASP A 63 -24.30 0.04 -37.94
C ASP A 63 -22.98 -0.75 -37.84
N GLY A 64 -22.71 -1.37 -36.69
CA GLY A 64 -21.47 -2.08 -36.39
C GLY A 64 -20.25 -1.18 -36.15
N ALA A 65 -20.46 0.13 -35.97
CA ALA A 65 -19.40 1.08 -35.69
C ALA A 65 -19.00 1.06 -34.20
N LEU A 66 -17.71 1.27 -33.94
CA LEU A 66 -17.12 1.23 -32.60
C LEU A 66 -16.97 2.67 -32.07
N TYR A 67 -17.87 3.05 -31.16
CA TYR A 67 -17.99 4.43 -30.68
C TYR A 67 -17.28 4.63 -29.33
N THR A 68 -16.16 5.36 -29.33
CA THR A 68 -15.52 5.89 -28.11
C THR A 68 -16.05 7.29 -27.78
N LYS A 69 -16.70 7.46 -26.62
CA LYS A 69 -17.13 8.75 -26.04
C LYS A 69 -16.56 8.92 -24.62
N TYR A 70 -16.32 10.15 -24.15
CA TYR A 70 -15.59 10.47 -22.89
C TYR A 70 -16.29 11.59 -22.06
N GLU A 71 -16.96 11.34 -20.92
CA GLU A 71 -17.72 12.39 -20.14
C GLU A 71 -17.78 12.25 -18.55
N HIS A 72 -18.68 12.96 -17.81
CA HIS A 72 -18.63 13.39 -16.37
C HIS A 72 -19.86 13.24 -15.33
N THR A 73 -20.20 12.06 -14.70
CA THR A 73 -21.26 11.75 -13.63
C THR A 73 -21.05 10.44 -12.76
N GLU A 74 -21.26 10.47 -11.43
CA GLU A 74 -20.58 9.69 -10.32
C GLU A 74 -21.26 8.42 -9.70
N ALA A 75 -20.50 7.60 -8.93
CA ALA A 75 -21.01 6.53 -8.04
C ALA A 75 -20.39 6.59 -6.61
N LEU A 76 -21.21 6.44 -5.56
CA LEU A 76 -20.82 6.67 -4.15
C LEU A 76 -20.63 5.36 -3.35
N ILE A 77 -19.40 4.87 -3.26
CA ILE A 77 -19.05 3.74 -2.39
C ILE A 77 -19.10 4.18 -0.92
N LYS A 78 -19.92 3.50 -0.10
CA LYS A 78 -19.92 3.64 1.36
C LYS A 78 -19.04 2.56 2.00
N ASP A 79 -18.38 2.94 3.09
CA ASP A 79 -17.86 2.12 4.17
C ASP A 79 -17.09 0.84 3.77
N VAL A 80 -15.76 0.98 3.64
CA VAL A 80 -14.81 -0.13 3.42
C VAL A 80 -13.92 -0.30 4.64
N ASP A 81 -13.88 -1.50 5.23
CA ASP A 81 -12.93 -1.84 6.28
C ASP A 81 -11.55 -2.20 5.68
N MET A 82 -10.52 -1.40 6.02
CA MET A 82 -9.16 -1.61 5.53
C MET A 82 -8.46 -2.85 6.12
N ASP A 83 -8.97 -3.39 7.23
CA ASP A 83 -8.37 -4.57 7.88
C ASP A 83 -8.72 -5.87 7.13
N ILE A 84 -9.77 -5.85 6.29
CA ILE A 84 -10.10 -6.92 5.33
C ILE A 84 -9.20 -6.82 4.09
N TRP A 85 -9.08 -5.62 3.50
CA TRP A 85 -8.30 -5.37 2.28
C TRP A 85 -6.86 -5.89 2.36
N ASN A 86 -6.21 -5.75 3.52
CA ASN A 86 -4.82 -6.17 3.73
C ASN A 86 -4.62 -7.69 3.89
N ARG A 87 -5.69 -8.50 3.95
CA ARG A 87 -5.62 -9.97 4.12
C ARG A 87 -5.84 -10.75 2.83
N SER A 88 -6.52 -10.14 1.84
CA SER A 88 -7.09 -10.84 0.67
C SER A 88 -6.17 -10.88 -0.57
N PHE A 89 -4.85 -10.93 -0.39
CA PHE A 89 -3.88 -11.13 -1.49
C PHE A 89 -3.04 -12.43 -1.41
N PRO A 90 -3.65 -13.63 -1.34
CA PRO A 90 -3.12 -14.82 -2.00
C PRO A 90 -3.38 -14.74 -3.52
N GLN A 91 -2.81 -15.66 -4.31
CA GLN A 91 -3.04 -15.75 -5.78
C GLN A 91 -4.40 -16.42 -6.13
N ASP A 92 -5.41 -16.26 -5.27
CA ASP A 92 -6.68 -16.98 -5.35
C ASP A 92 -7.85 -15.98 -5.36
N THR A 93 -8.22 -15.56 -6.56
CA THR A 93 -9.25 -14.53 -6.81
C THR A 93 -10.64 -14.95 -6.38
N THR A 94 -10.90 -16.26 -6.22
CA THR A 94 -12.23 -16.79 -5.86
C THR A 94 -12.74 -16.26 -4.51
N LYS A 95 -11.81 -15.98 -3.58
CA LYS A 95 -12.15 -15.53 -2.21
C LYS A 95 -12.38 -14.02 -2.09
N PHE A 96 -12.05 -13.23 -3.10
CA PHE A 96 -12.14 -11.76 -3.03
C PHE A 96 -13.59 -11.24 -3.05
N PHE A 97 -14.49 -11.92 -3.75
CA PHE A 97 -15.87 -11.46 -3.95
C PHE A 97 -16.80 -11.74 -2.76
N ALA A 98 -16.41 -12.61 -1.83
CA ALA A 98 -17.25 -13.02 -0.70
C ALA A 98 -17.38 -11.96 0.41
N SER A 99 -16.56 -10.90 0.41
CA SER A 99 -16.58 -9.84 1.43
C SER A 99 -17.38 -8.59 1.07
N TYR A 100 -18.23 -8.66 0.03
CA TYR A 100 -19.03 -7.52 -0.45
C TYR A 100 -20.52 -7.88 -0.55
N GLU A 101 -21.37 -7.17 0.20
CA GLU A 101 -22.84 -7.36 0.28
C GLU A 101 -23.60 -6.90 -0.99
N THR A 102 -23.07 -7.20 -2.17
CA THR A 102 -23.53 -6.65 -3.48
C THR A 102 -23.93 -7.72 -4.50
N TYR A 103 -23.99 -8.99 -4.09
CA TYR A 103 -24.67 -10.04 -4.85
C TYR A 103 -26.19 -9.83 -4.85
N ASP A 104 -26.86 -10.25 -5.92
CA ASP A 104 -28.32 -10.36 -5.85
C ASP A 104 -28.74 -11.62 -5.05
N PRO A 105 -29.54 -11.47 -3.98
CA PRO A 105 -29.89 -12.60 -3.09
C PRO A 105 -30.75 -13.68 -3.77
N LEU A 106 -31.25 -13.45 -4.99
CA LEU A 106 -31.96 -14.46 -5.77
C LEU A 106 -31.04 -15.47 -6.50
N TYR A 107 -29.72 -15.23 -6.56
CA TYR A 107 -28.77 -16.10 -7.29
C TYR A 107 -27.44 -16.32 -6.57
N PRO A 108 -27.29 -17.49 -5.92
CA PRO A 108 -26.02 -18.22 -6.02
C PRO A 108 -26.21 -19.74 -6.24
N SER A 109 -27.05 -20.14 -7.21
CA SER A 109 -27.07 -21.51 -7.73
C SER A 109 -25.85 -21.77 -8.63
N ILE A 110 -24.67 -21.89 -8.01
CA ILE A 110 -23.42 -22.24 -8.69
C ILE A 110 -23.54 -23.68 -9.22
N HIS A 111 -23.83 -23.83 -10.51
CA HIS A 111 -23.90 -25.14 -11.14
C HIS A 111 -22.48 -25.57 -11.54
N PRO A 112 -21.92 -26.67 -10.99
CA PRO A 112 -20.49 -26.99 -11.09
C PRO A 112 -20.05 -27.56 -12.46
N ALA A 113 -20.73 -27.18 -13.54
CA ALA A 113 -20.56 -27.71 -14.89
C ALA A 113 -20.62 -26.63 -16.00
N ILE A 114 -20.64 -25.34 -15.64
CA ILE A 114 -20.67 -24.21 -16.57
C ILE A 114 -19.66 -23.16 -16.10
N ASP A 115 -18.83 -22.65 -17.01
CA ASP A 115 -17.94 -21.51 -16.76
C ASP A 115 -18.78 -20.23 -16.60
N HIS A 116 -19.06 -19.86 -15.35
CA HIS A 116 -19.80 -18.66 -14.99
C HIS A 116 -18.87 -17.45 -14.87
N TYR A 117 -19.21 -16.36 -15.54
CA TYR A 117 -18.51 -15.07 -15.41
C TYR A 117 -19.29 -14.11 -14.53
N ILE A 118 -18.58 -13.27 -13.78
CA ILE A 118 -19.22 -12.24 -12.96
C ILE A 118 -19.47 -11.00 -13.81
N SER A 119 -20.74 -10.63 -13.94
CA SER A 119 -21.17 -9.37 -14.53
C SER A 119 -21.67 -8.42 -13.43
N ILE A 120 -21.58 -7.12 -13.65
CA ILE A 120 -22.25 -6.08 -12.87
C ILE A 120 -23.37 -5.46 -13.71
N ASN A 121 -24.54 -5.26 -13.12
CA ASN A 121 -25.62 -4.50 -13.76
C ASN A 121 -25.38 -3.00 -13.51
N PRO A 122 -25.29 -2.12 -14.53
CA PRO A 122 -24.93 -0.72 -14.33
C PRO A 122 -26.05 0.11 -13.67
N LYS A 123 -27.31 -0.35 -13.75
CA LYS A 123 -28.49 0.35 -13.19
C LYS A 123 -28.65 0.03 -11.68
N SER A 124 -28.21 -1.13 -11.22
CA SER A 124 -28.30 -1.54 -9.80
C SER A 124 -26.96 -1.63 -9.06
N LEU A 125 -25.83 -1.62 -9.78
CA LEU A 125 -24.46 -1.86 -9.28
C LEU A 125 -24.30 -3.18 -8.50
N LYS A 126 -25.20 -4.15 -8.73
CA LYS A 126 -25.11 -5.51 -8.19
C LYS A 126 -24.37 -6.45 -9.14
N TRP A 127 -23.75 -7.47 -8.57
CA TRP A 127 -23.10 -8.56 -9.31
C TRP A 127 -24.06 -9.72 -9.58
N SER A 128 -23.93 -10.33 -10.75
CA SER A 128 -24.74 -11.44 -11.26
C SER A 128 -23.94 -12.36 -12.18
N ASN A 129 -24.19 -13.66 -12.12
CA ASN A 129 -23.59 -14.63 -13.04
C ASN A 129 -24.09 -14.38 -14.48
N ALA A 130 -23.16 -14.29 -15.43
CA ALA A 130 -23.42 -14.24 -16.86
C ALA A 130 -22.91 -15.53 -17.54
N ASN A 131 -23.50 -15.87 -18.69
CA ASN A 131 -23.08 -17.01 -19.49
C ASN A 131 -21.90 -16.61 -20.40
N ILE A 132 -20.85 -17.44 -20.47
CA ILE A 132 -19.69 -17.26 -21.38
C ILE A 132 -20.06 -16.97 -22.84
N SER A 133 -21.23 -17.46 -23.28
CA SER A 133 -21.74 -17.31 -24.65
C SER A 133 -22.39 -15.95 -24.94
N GLU A 134 -22.68 -15.15 -23.90
CA GLU A 134 -23.38 -13.87 -24.04
C GLU A 134 -22.46 -12.74 -24.50
N LYS A 135 -22.90 -11.98 -25.51
CA LYS A 135 -22.17 -10.81 -26.04
C LYS A 135 -22.55 -9.54 -25.26
N ILE A 136 -22.09 -9.45 -24.01
CA ILE A 136 -22.28 -8.28 -23.14
C ILE A 136 -21.12 -7.26 -23.26
N PRO A 137 -21.35 -5.98 -22.92
CA PRO A 137 -20.29 -4.99 -22.70
C PRO A 137 -19.27 -5.39 -21.62
N PHE A 138 -18.08 -4.79 -21.70
CA PHE A 138 -16.95 -5.05 -20.80
C PHE A 138 -16.23 -3.74 -20.45
N VAL A 139 -15.42 -3.77 -19.39
CA VAL A 139 -14.60 -2.64 -18.93
C VAL A 139 -13.14 -3.06 -18.88
N CYS A 140 -12.26 -2.29 -19.50
CA CYS A 140 -10.82 -2.46 -19.35
C CYS A 140 -10.34 -1.67 -18.11
N GLU A 141 -9.69 -2.34 -17.15
CA GLU A 141 -8.96 -1.64 -16.10
C GLU A 141 -7.57 -1.24 -16.61
N VAL A 142 -7.36 0.07 -16.79
CA VAL A 142 -6.04 0.63 -17.12
C VAL A 142 -5.37 1.10 -15.82
N PRO A 143 -4.26 0.47 -15.38
CA PRO A 143 -3.59 0.87 -14.14
C PRO A 143 -3.04 2.29 -14.26
N ARG A 144 -3.62 3.24 -13.51
CA ARG A 144 -3.32 4.68 -13.56
C ARG A 144 -1.85 5.05 -13.26
N PHE A 145 -1.04 4.09 -12.82
CA PHE A 145 0.38 4.26 -12.52
C PHE A 145 1.16 3.12 -13.19
N PRO A 146 2.37 3.37 -13.74
CA PRO A 146 3.18 2.30 -14.31
C PRO A 146 3.45 1.21 -13.27
N LYS A 147 3.28 -0.04 -13.69
CA LYS A 147 3.45 -1.26 -12.89
C LYS A 147 4.80 -1.19 -12.17
N VAL A 148 4.79 -1.25 -10.84
CA VAL A 148 6.01 -1.22 -10.02
C VAL A 148 6.34 -2.62 -9.51
N TYR A 149 7.64 -2.92 -9.47
CA TYR A 149 8.17 -4.16 -8.95
C TYR A 149 9.41 -3.89 -8.08
N CYS A 150 9.81 -4.92 -7.33
CA CYS A 150 11.06 -4.93 -6.60
C CYS A 150 11.95 -6.07 -7.12
N GLU A 151 13.26 -5.89 -7.02
CA GLU A 151 14.24 -6.94 -7.25
C GLU A 151 14.03 -8.15 -6.30
N SER A 152 14.60 -9.31 -6.66
CA SER A 152 14.51 -10.51 -5.82
C SER A 152 15.05 -10.27 -4.39
N GLY A 153 14.38 -10.86 -3.40
CA GLY A 153 14.69 -10.70 -1.98
C GLY A 153 14.11 -9.43 -1.33
N TRP A 154 13.65 -8.44 -2.09
CA TRP A 154 12.95 -7.26 -1.55
C TRP A 154 11.44 -7.53 -1.37
N ARG A 155 10.72 -6.60 -0.74
CA ARG A 155 9.26 -6.60 -0.59
C ARG A 155 8.68 -5.22 -0.94
N LEU A 156 7.61 -5.21 -1.73
CA LEU A 156 6.97 -3.99 -2.23
C LEU A 156 5.93 -3.45 -1.25
N HIS A 157 6.09 -2.20 -0.83
CA HIS A 157 5.00 -1.40 -0.27
C HIS A 157 4.30 -0.64 -1.39
N MET A 158 3.07 -1.05 -1.74
CA MET A 158 2.32 -0.48 -2.86
C MET A 158 2.03 1.02 -2.66
N LYS A 159 1.63 1.43 -1.44
CA LYS A 159 1.19 2.80 -1.12
C LYS A 159 2.29 3.84 -1.31
N SER A 160 3.50 3.58 -0.82
CA SER A 160 4.67 4.47 -1.00
C SER A 160 5.56 4.08 -2.19
N ARG A 161 5.12 3.11 -3.01
CA ARG A 161 5.85 2.55 -4.17
C ARG A 161 7.33 2.32 -3.86
N SER A 162 7.59 1.72 -2.70
CA SER A 162 8.92 1.56 -2.10
C SER A 162 9.23 0.08 -1.85
N CYS A 163 10.47 -0.32 -2.08
CA CYS A 163 10.99 -1.66 -1.83
C CYS A 163 11.76 -1.68 -0.51
N PHE A 164 11.41 -2.61 0.37
CA PHE A 164 12.07 -2.85 1.65
C PHE A 164 12.79 -4.19 1.65
N LYS A 165 13.97 -4.27 2.28
CA LYS A 165 14.72 -5.51 2.45
C LYS A 165 15.50 -5.49 3.76
N LEU A 166 15.56 -6.63 4.43
CA LEU A 166 16.39 -6.83 5.62
C LEU A 166 17.74 -7.41 5.21
N HIS A 167 18.79 -6.95 5.87
CA HIS A 167 20.16 -7.43 5.73
C HIS A 167 20.71 -7.92 7.07
N ASP A 168 21.51 -8.97 7.01
CA ASP A 168 21.98 -9.86 8.07
C ASP A 168 23.49 -9.72 8.35
N VAL A 169 23.97 -8.47 8.36
CA VAL A 169 25.39 -8.13 8.57
C VAL A 169 25.52 -7.34 9.87
N SER A 170 26.40 -7.78 10.77
CA SER A 170 26.65 -7.11 12.05
C SER A 170 27.48 -5.86 11.86
N LEU A 171 26.85 -4.70 12.04
CA LEU A 171 27.37 -3.39 11.64
C LEU A 171 27.02 -2.30 12.66
N HIS A 172 27.90 -1.30 12.77
CA HIS A 172 27.57 -0.02 13.40
C HIS A 172 26.59 0.78 12.52
N TYR A 173 25.85 1.74 13.08
CA TYR A 173 24.79 2.44 12.33
C TYR A 173 25.29 3.07 11.01
N LYS A 174 26.45 3.71 11.07
CA LYS A 174 27.08 4.36 9.91
C LYS A 174 27.43 3.35 8.81
N GLU A 175 27.86 2.16 9.18
CA GLU A 175 28.22 1.09 8.25
C GLU A 175 26.97 0.42 7.66
N ALA A 176 25.93 0.21 8.48
CA ALA A 176 24.62 -0.22 8.01
C ALA A 176 24.03 0.75 6.98
N ALA A 177 24.22 2.06 7.17
CA ALA A 177 23.86 3.09 6.20
C ALA A 177 24.69 3.02 4.90
N MET A 178 25.97 2.66 4.97
CA MET A 178 26.82 2.46 3.78
C MET A 178 26.44 1.18 3.02
N ASN A 179 26.22 0.06 3.72
CA ASN A 179 25.73 -1.21 3.17
C ASN A 179 24.41 -1.02 2.38
N CYS A 180 23.43 -0.29 2.93
CA CYS A 180 22.22 0.04 2.16
C CYS A 180 22.53 0.89 0.90
N ARG A 181 23.50 1.81 0.94
CA ARG A 181 23.87 2.67 -0.20
C ARG A 181 24.54 1.92 -1.33
N GLU A 182 25.39 0.93 -1.04
CA GLU A 182 25.97 0.03 -2.04
C GLU A 182 24.88 -0.72 -2.84
N LEU A 183 23.77 -1.05 -2.18
CA LEU A 183 22.59 -1.69 -2.77
C LEU A 183 21.64 -0.72 -3.50
N LYS A 184 22.09 0.51 -3.74
CA LYS A 184 21.34 1.64 -4.33
C LYS A 184 20.06 1.95 -3.52
N SER A 185 20.20 1.97 -2.20
CA SER A 185 19.13 2.20 -1.22
C SER A 185 19.64 3.04 -0.04
N ASN A 186 18.82 3.24 0.99
CA ASN A 186 19.24 3.81 2.28
C ASN A 186 18.66 2.97 3.42
N LEU A 187 19.07 3.20 4.68
CA LEU A 187 18.32 2.67 5.82
C LEU A 187 16.89 3.21 5.77
N ALA A 188 15.93 2.37 6.16
CA ALA A 188 14.51 2.61 5.92
C ALA A 188 13.93 3.75 6.76
N SER A 189 13.55 4.87 6.13
CA SER A 189 12.52 5.74 6.69
C SER A 189 11.18 4.98 6.80
N ILE A 190 10.45 5.21 7.88
CA ILE A 190 9.12 4.61 8.13
C ILE A 190 8.14 5.75 8.36
N ASN A 191 7.27 5.97 7.39
CA ASN A 191 6.51 7.21 7.24
C ASN A 191 5.01 7.03 7.55
N ASP A 192 4.55 5.79 7.76
CA ASP A 192 3.20 5.48 8.24
C ASP A 192 3.09 4.08 8.88
N LYS A 193 1.91 3.79 9.46
CA LYS A 193 1.54 2.50 10.07
C LYS A 193 1.70 1.32 9.10
N THR A 194 1.39 1.51 7.81
CA THR A 194 1.46 0.45 6.80
C THR A 194 2.89 0.11 6.39
N GLU A 195 3.81 1.08 6.32
CA GLU A 195 5.25 0.84 6.21
C GLU A 195 5.79 0.12 7.46
N ASN A 196 5.37 0.55 8.66
CA ASN A 196 5.76 -0.08 9.93
C ASN A 196 5.32 -1.56 10.01
N GLU A 197 4.09 -1.86 9.59
CA GLU A 197 3.58 -3.22 9.53
C GLU A 197 4.28 -4.09 8.47
N LEU A 198 4.73 -3.52 7.35
CA LEU A 198 5.53 -4.25 6.37
C LEU A 198 6.94 -4.53 6.92
N ALA A 199 7.60 -3.52 7.49
CA ALA A 199 8.90 -3.67 8.16
C ALA A 199 8.85 -4.78 9.20
N LEU A 200 7.85 -4.76 10.08
CA LEU A 200 7.63 -5.79 11.10
C LEU A 200 7.32 -7.17 10.50
N ARG A 201 6.64 -7.26 9.35
CA ARG A 201 6.43 -8.54 8.63
C ARG A 201 7.75 -9.09 8.06
N ILE A 202 8.62 -8.26 7.49
CA ILE A 202 9.94 -8.67 7.00
C ILE A 202 10.83 -9.13 8.16
N ILE A 203 10.92 -8.30 9.22
CA ILE A 203 11.71 -8.58 10.42
C ILE A 203 11.26 -9.86 11.13
N LYS A 204 9.95 -10.19 11.09
CA LYS A 204 9.40 -11.44 11.66
C LYS A 204 9.59 -12.69 10.80
N SER A 205 9.66 -12.56 9.48
CA SER A 205 9.73 -13.72 8.56
C SER A 205 11.15 -14.19 8.27
N THR A 206 12.16 -13.51 8.83
CA THR A 206 13.57 -13.88 8.71
C THR A 206 14.00 -14.71 9.93
N PRO A 207 14.57 -15.91 9.76
CA PRO A 207 15.14 -16.69 10.87
C PRO A 207 16.25 -15.90 11.57
N ARG A 208 16.30 -15.91 12.90
CA ARG A 208 17.30 -15.15 13.67
C ARG A 208 18.09 -16.04 14.62
N GLN A 209 19.36 -15.71 14.78
CA GLN A 209 20.23 -16.17 15.86
C GLN A 209 20.69 -14.92 16.64
N GLY A 210 20.69 -14.97 17.97
CA GLY A 210 21.15 -13.89 18.84
C GLY A 210 20.25 -12.65 18.91
N ASP A 211 20.26 -11.84 17.85
CA ASP A 211 19.99 -10.41 17.97
C ASP A 211 18.50 -10.01 18.03
N LYS A 212 18.22 -9.06 18.94
CA LYS A 212 16.89 -8.48 19.23
C LYS A 212 16.68 -7.09 18.59
N TYR A 213 17.59 -6.61 17.75
CA TYR A 213 17.61 -5.23 17.23
C TYR A 213 17.80 -5.17 15.71
N VAL A 214 17.10 -4.24 15.04
CA VAL A 214 17.30 -3.89 13.61
C VAL A 214 17.45 -2.38 13.45
N TRP A 215 18.58 -1.94 12.86
CA TRP A 215 18.77 -0.54 12.46
C TRP A 215 17.79 -0.09 11.37
N PHE A 216 17.24 1.12 11.48
CA PHE A 216 16.45 1.77 10.42
C PHE A 216 16.83 3.25 10.24
N GLY A 217 16.18 3.94 9.31
CA GLY A 217 16.66 5.21 8.75
C GLY A 217 16.65 6.43 9.69
N LEU A 218 16.07 6.32 10.88
CA LEU A 218 15.86 7.43 11.81
C LEU A 218 17.11 7.68 12.68
N ARG A 219 17.56 8.93 12.77
CA ARG A 219 18.74 9.36 13.56
C ARG A 219 18.50 10.70 14.27
N HIS A 220 19.23 10.90 15.36
CA HIS A 220 19.36 12.15 16.09
C HIS A 220 20.82 12.67 16.06
N GLU A 221 20.99 13.96 15.77
CA GLU A 221 22.27 14.69 15.83
C GLU A 221 22.28 15.68 16.99
N ALA A 222 23.25 15.54 17.91
CA ALA A 222 23.39 16.41 19.08
C ALA A 222 23.66 17.90 18.71
N SER A 223 24.18 18.17 17.51
CA SER A 223 24.34 19.51 16.97
C SER A 223 22.99 20.22 16.75
N ARG A 224 21.92 19.49 16.42
CA ARG A 224 20.56 20.06 16.26
C ARG A 224 19.97 20.50 17.59
N SER A 225 20.27 19.78 18.67
CA SER A 225 19.81 20.09 20.03
C SER A 225 20.29 21.44 20.56
N HIS A 226 21.36 22.02 20.01
CA HIS A 226 21.88 23.33 20.44
C HIS A 226 20.92 24.48 20.16
N ASN A 227 20.07 24.37 19.14
CA ASN A 227 19.10 25.39 18.75
C ASN A 227 17.63 24.96 19.00
N ALA A 228 17.42 23.78 19.59
CA ALA A 228 16.08 23.28 19.89
C ALA A 228 15.49 24.00 21.13
N PRO A 229 14.16 24.17 21.22
CA PRO A 229 13.52 24.58 22.46
C PRO A 229 13.84 23.62 23.61
N GLN A 230 13.70 24.07 24.86
CA GLN A 230 13.87 23.17 26.01
C GLN A 230 12.86 22.01 25.91
N ALA A 231 13.36 20.78 26.05
CA ALA A 231 12.55 19.57 25.95
C ALA A 231 11.36 19.59 26.94
N PRO A 232 10.22 18.95 26.60
CA PRO A 232 9.05 18.91 27.45
C PRO A 232 9.35 18.45 28.89
N LYS A 233 8.78 19.18 29.87
CA LYS A 233 8.83 18.80 31.29
C LYS A 233 7.95 17.59 31.58
N ASP A 234 6.84 17.44 30.86
CA ASP A 234 6.08 16.21 30.82
C ASP A 234 6.87 15.15 30.04
N LYS A 235 6.98 13.95 30.62
CA LYS A 235 7.77 12.83 30.09
C LYS A 235 6.91 11.75 29.41
N THR A 236 5.69 12.10 28.98
CA THR A 236 4.93 11.24 28.07
C THR A 236 5.70 11.00 26.76
N SER A 237 5.61 9.78 26.24
CA SER A 237 6.18 9.41 24.94
C SER A 237 5.53 10.18 23.78
N GLU A 238 4.32 10.69 23.98
CA GLU A 238 3.63 11.57 23.03
C GLU A 238 4.30 12.95 22.95
N ALA A 239 4.50 13.63 24.08
CA ALA A 239 5.18 14.93 24.12
C ALA A 239 6.63 14.85 23.61
N TYR A 240 7.36 13.80 24.01
CA TYR A 240 8.71 13.54 23.51
C TYR A 240 8.71 13.17 22.03
N GLY A 241 7.70 12.44 21.55
CA GLY A 241 7.53 12.10 20.14
C GLY A 241 7.33 13.32 19.24
N GLU A 242 6.42 14.24 19.60
CA GLU A 242 6.19 15.48 18.84
C GLU A 242 7.39 16.43 18.88
N TYR A 243 8.02 16.60 20.04
CA TYR A 243 9.25 17.38 20.17
C TYR A 243 10.38 16.79 19.30
N PHE A 244 10.53 15.47 19.30
CA PHE A 244 11.55 14.80 18.49
C PHE A 244 11.32 14.98 16.98
N LYS A 245 10.09 14.74 16.49
CA LYS A 245 9.70 14.95 15.07
C LYS A 245 10.01 16.38 14.60
N THR A 246 9.71 17.35 15.45
CA THR A 246 9.73 18.78 15.07
C THR A 246 11.15 19.36 15.04
N TYR A 247 12.03 18.97 15.98
CA TYR A 247 13.30 19.67 16.19
C TYR A 247 14.57 18.80 16.03
N LEU A 248 14.48 17.49 16.29
CA LEU A 248 15.67 16.68 16.62
C LEU A 248 15.93 15.49 15.69
N GLY A 249 14.87 14.91 15.13
CA GLY A 249 14.94 13.72 14.28
C GLY A 249 15.08 14.04 12.80
N TYR A 250 15.71 13.14 12.05
CA TYR A 250 15.66 13.10 10.58
C TYR A 250 15.88 11.68 10.06
N ASN A 251 15.47 11.43 8.81
CA ASN A 251 15.79 10.17 8.12
C ASN A 251 17.08 10.31 7.30
N VAL A 252 17.94 9.29 7.32
CA VAL A 252 19.24 9.28 6.62
C VAL A 252 19.13 9.18 5.08
N ASP A 253 17.92 8.93 4.56
CA ASP A 253 17.56 9.04 3.14
C ASP A 253 17.11 10.48 2.74
N GLY A 254 17.03 11.40 3.70
CA GLY A 254 16.62 12.79 3.51
C GLY A 254 15.12 13.04 3.57
N THR A 255 14.26 12.04 3.79
CA THR A 255 12.82 12.31 3.94
C THR A 255 12.52 13.01 5.28
N PRO A 256 11.53 13.91 5.35
CA PRO A 256 11.03 14.44 6.61
C PRO A 256 10.60 13.32 7.56
N VAL A 257 10.80 13.50 8.88
CA VAL A 257 10.18 12.59 9.86
C VAL A 257 8.68 12.83 9.80
N SER A 258 7.93 11.76 9.53
CA SER A 258 6.47 11.84 9.44
C SER A 258 5.82 12.04 10.82
N ASN A 259 4.55 12.42 10.83
CA ASN A 259 3.74 12.42 12.05
C ASN A 259 3.57 11.02 12.66
N PHE A 260 3.90 9.94 11.94
CA PHE A 260 3.92 8.58 12.47
C PHE A 260 5.24 8.28 13.20
N THR A 261 5.13 7.90 14.47
CA THR A 261 6.20 7.35 15.30
C THR A 261 5.65 6.19 16.12
N TYR A 262 6.48 5.18 16.38
CA TYR A 262 6.08 4.00 17.15
C TYR A 262 7.07 3.71 18.30
N PHE A 263 7.43 4.76 19.05
CA PHE A 263 8.36 4.67 20.18
C PHE A 263 7.85 3.77 21.29
N GLY A 264 8.78 3.09 21.95
CA GLY A 264 8.46 2.26 23.11
C GLY A 264 8.06 3.06 24.34
N LYS A 265 7.58 2.35 25.37
CA LYS A 265 7.36 2.98 26.68
C LYS A 265 8.67 3.60 27.17
N ASP A 266 8.61 4.84 27.63
CA ASP A 266 9.75 5.61 28.15
C ASP A 266 10.87 5.81 27.09
N GLN A 267 10.49 5.99 25.81
CA GLN A 267 11.37 6.30 24.68
C GLN A 267 10.89 7.53 23.89
N PRO A 268 11.80 8.26 23.19
CA PRO A 268 13.27 8.14 23.26
C PRO A 268 13.83 8.71 24.58
N ASN A 269 14.89 8.10 25.12
CA ASN A 269 15.52 8.52 26.39
C ASN A 269 17.03 8.83 26.30
N GLY A 270 17.74 8.31 25.30
CA GLY A 270 19.16 8.62 25.05
C GLY A 270 19.38 10.08 24.61
N ILE A 271 18.37 10.72 24.01
CA ILE A 271 18.39 12.14 23.61
C ILE A 271 18.78 13.08 24.77
N LEU A 272 18.31 12.78 26.00
CA LEU A 272 18.61 13.60 27.18
C LEU A 272 20.10 13.61 27.57
N LEU A 273 20.91 12.71 27.01
CA LEU A 273 22.34 12.59 27.26
C LEU A 273 23.21 13.43 26.30
N GLN A 274 22.60 14.22 25.41
CA GLN A 274 23.28 15.07 24.41
C GLN A 274 24.27 14.33 23.50
N LYS A 275 24.06 13.02 23.30
CA LYS A 275 24.82 12.20 22.34
C LYS A 275 24.05 12.05 21.03
N GLU A 276 24.76 11.67 19.97
CA GLU A 276 24.09 11.15 18.78
C GLU A 276 23.41 9.83 19.14
N ASN A 277 22.14 9.71 18.76
CA ASN A 277 21.34 8.52 19.01
C ASN A 277 20.74 8.02 17.69
N CYS A 278 20.76 6.72 17.49
CA CYS A 278 20.33 6.04 16.29
C CYS A 278 19.23 5.04 16.65
N PHE A 279 18.24 4.86 15.79
CA PHE A 279 17.02 4.16 16.17
C PHE A 279 16.97 2.73 15.63
N VAL A 280 16.44 1.84 16.48
CA VAL A 280 16.21 0.43 16.18
C VAL A 280 14.76 0.04 16.39
N TYR A 281 14.31 -0.94 15.62
CA TYR A 281 13.26 -1.84 16.11
C TYR A 281 13.86 -2.73 17.19
N HIS A 282 13.25 -2.76 18.37
CA HIS A 282 13.51 -3.81 19.38
C HIS A 282 12.44 -4.90 19.25
N PHE A 283 12.82 -6.16 19.53
CA PHE A 283 11.88 -7.29 19.54
C PHE A 283 12.32 -8.39 20.52
N GLU A 284 11.62 -8.45 21.65
CA GLU A 284 11.73 -9.51 22.64
C GLU A 284 11.00 -10.79 22.18
N PHE A 285 11.62 -11.96 22.35
CA PHE A 285 10.97 -13.26 22.09
C PHE A 285 10.11 -13.74 23.27
N GLU A 286 10.39 -13.26 24.49
CA GLU A 286 9.85 -13.82 25.74
C GLU A 286 8.56 -13.11 26.18
N GLY A 287 7.46 -13.46 25.51
CA GLY A 287 6.10 -13.30 26.03
C GLY A 287 5.34 -12.04 25.60
N ASN A 288 5.99 -10.92 25.30
CA ASN A 288 5.32 -9.72 24.78
C ASN A 288 6.09 -9.06 23.62
N TRP A 289 5.55 -9.17 22.41
CA TRP A 289 6.04 -8.50 21.21
C TRP A 289 5.79 -6.99 21.27
N LYS A 290 6.58 -6.27 22.05
CA LYS A 290 6.74 -4.81 21.94
C LYS A 290 7.39 -4.53 20.59
N ARG A 291 6.60 -4.06 19.62
CA ARG A 291 7.04 -3.86 18.22
C ARG A 291 7.69 -2.49 18.02
N GLU A 292 8.37 -2.04 19.06
CA GLU A 292 8.56 -0.65 19.45
C GLU A 292 9.91 -0.12 18.96
N TRP A 293 9.96 1.19 18.69
CA TRP A 293 11.19 1.89 18.32
C TRP A 293 11.92 2.35 19.59
N HIS A 294 13.22 2.09 19.63
CA HIS A 294 14.11 2.49 20.72
C HIS A 294 15.27 3.32 20.18
N ASP A 295 15.81 4.22 21.00
CA ASP A 295 17.02 4.98 20.67
C ASP A 295 18.27 4.39 21.37
N TYR A 296 19.34 4.23 20.59
CA TYR A 296 20.58 3.57 21.00
C TYR A 296 21.80 4.38 20.56
N ASN A 297 22.94 4.14 21.22
CA ASN A 297 24.23 4.68 20.78
C ASN A 297 24.53 4.20 19.35
N CYS A 298 24.81 5.12 18.42
CA CYS A 298 25.13 4.82 17.02
C CYS A 298 26.35 3.89 16.84
N GLU A 299 27.26 3.91 17.81
CA GLU A 299 28.45 3.05 17.88
C GLU A 299 28.17 1.64 18.45
N SER A 300 26.91 1.29 18.70
CA SER A 300 26.52 -0.11 18.98
C SER A 300 26.64 -0.94 17.71
N THR A 301 26.89 -2.25 17.81
CA THR A 301 26.88 -3.18 16.67
C THR A 301 25.63 -4.07 16.77
N PHE A 302 24.86 -4.19 15.68
CA PHE A 302 23.72 -5.10 15.61
C PHE A 302 23.74 -5.87 14.28
N ALA A 303 23.36 -7.15 14.32
CA ALA A 303 23.36 -8.09 13.19
C ALA A 303 22.40 -7.74 12.04
N TRP A 304 21.57 -6.70 12.17
CA TRP A 304 20.45 -6.46 11.28
C TRP A 304 20.24 -5.00 10.90
N SER A 305 19.98 -4.76 9.61
CA SER A 305 19.63 -3.44 9.06
C SER A 305 18.51 -3.53 8.03
N LEU A 306 17.48 -2.68 8.18
CA LEU A 306 16.37 -2.58 7.24
C LEU A 306 16.67 -1.48 6.21
N CYS A 307 16.80 -1.86 4.93
CA CYS A 307 17.02 -0.94 3.81
C CYS A 307 15.72 -0.64 3.05
N ARG A 308 15.62 0.55 2.46
CA ARG A 308 14.51 1.06 1.62
C ARG A 308 15.04 1.72 0.35
N LYS A 309 14.43 1.43 -0.80
CA LYS A 309 14.58 2.21 -2.06
C LYS A 309 13.24 2.40 -2.76
N MET A 310 13.18 3.28 -3.75
CA MET A 310 12.01 3.39 -4.63
C MET A 310 11.86 2.12 -5.49
N ALA A 311 10.62 1.74 -5.79
CA ALA A 311 10.33 0.58 -6.62
C ALA A 311 10.58 0.88 -8.11
N SER A 312 11.11 -0.11 -8.83
CA SER A 312 11.38 -0.02 -10.26
C SER A 312 10.06 0.01 -11.03
N THR A 313 9.89 0.99 -11.91
CA THR A 313 8.76 1.01 -12.87
C THR A 313 9.07 0.13 -14.07
N ILE A 314 8.14 -0.74 -14.45
CA ILE A 314 8.13 -1.31 -15.80
C ILE A 314 7.77 -0.16 -16.75
N PRO A 315 8.63 0.20 -17.73
CA PRO A 315 8.25 1.16 -18.75
C PRO A 315 7.12 0.58 -19.59
N TYR A 316 6.08 1.37 -19.86
CA TYR A 316 5.13 1.01 -20.90
C TYR A 316 5.87 0.91 -22.23
N LYS A 317 5.64 -0.18 -22.97
CA LYS A 317 5.92 -0.18 -24.41
C LYS A 317 5.01 0.88 -25.02
N GLN A 318 5.63 1.87 -25.67
CA GLN A 318 5.00 2.82 -26.57
C GLN A 318 4.72 2.14 -27.91
#